data_AF-A0A2E3IK84-F1
#
_entry.id   AF-A0A2E3IK84-F1
#
_cell.length_a   1.000
_cell.length_b   1.000
_cell.length_c   1.000
_cell.angle_alpha   90.00
_cell.angle_beta   90.00
_cell.angle_gamma   90.00
#
_symmetry.space_group_name_H-M   'P 1'
#
loop_
_entity.id
_entity.type
_entity.pdbx_description
1 polymer ?
#
loop_
_entity_poly.entity_id
_entity_poly.type
_entity_poly.pdbx_seq_one_letter_code
_entity_poly.pdbx_strand_id
1 'polypeptide(L)'
;MSKPLFTHLGSALAGGFVFLLCAPEASKRGVPGTEDAAQLSNPLRKSTRHPASDTGSNHSSLSPKVLKTLPEGDSLEELLAITGIRLPTRAELNTYLADNNYPAEGYLAAGMILQDANLMREAIIREPSNPHILFALASRDDFPDDDRIKWARQLQEAQPDNSLASFLLAALTWENGAQNPALEILSQVDHRKRFQTFTSESIIGLTEALRATGNNPDSSAYYAMLTVDLPHLSQLLSLSQNLQEHAQQSPPDEAFIARRRNAGLGTFLAGENDVISGLVGLSIQGNAYEDLPPDAPFPVEGINPEALFLSIEHRRNQIRDLPIVTDALRTSPELTQGYGMRALALGEIEALRWLRSRTPPPAE
;
A
#
# COMPACT_ATOMS: atom_id res chain seq x y z
N MET A 1 -30.33 -15.84 -2.21
CA MET A 1 -29.97 -14.66 -3.02
C MET A 1 -28.50 -14.38 -2.75
N SER A 2 -27.65 -14.91 -3.61
CA SER A 2 -26.20 -14.97 -3.52
C SER A 2 -25.62 -13.62 -3.92
N LYS A 3 -25.04 -12.89 -2.95
CA LYS A 3 -24.21 -11.73 -3.25
C LYS A 3 -22.93 -12.23 -3.96
N PRO A 4 -22.45 -11.55 -4.99
CA PRO A 4 -21.28 -12.02 -5.72
C PRO A 4 -20.02 -11.86 -4.85
N LEU A 5 -19.25 -12.96 -4.73
CA LEU A 5 -17.99 -13.11 -4.02
C LEU A 5 -16.86 -12.34 -4.74
N PHE A 6 -16.85 -11.01 -4.67
CA PHE A 6 -15.83 -10.17 -5.33
C PHE A 6 -14.85 -9.46 -4.37
N THR A 7 -14.77 -9.87 -3.11
CA THR A 7 -13.96 -9.14 -2.09
C THR A 7 -12.70 -9.88 -1.61
N HIS A 8 -12.27 -10.94 -2.31
CA HIS A 8 -11.13 -11.75 -1.84
C HIS A 8 -9.73 -11.19 -2.14
N LEU A 9 -9.62 -9.96 -2.66
CA LEU A 9 -8.35 -9.49 -3.19
C LEU A 9 -8.07 -8.03 -2.82
N GLY A 10 -8.03 -7.73 -1.52
CA GLY A 10 -7.54 -6.43 -1.03
C GLY A 10 -6.08 -6.18 -1.44
N SER A 11 -5.22 -7.19 -1.41
CA SER A 11 -3.77 -7.03 -1.67
C SER A 11 -3.39 -7.10 -3.16
N ALA A 12 -3.96 -8.03 -3.95
CA ALA A 12 -3.60 -8.14 -5.36
C ALA A 12 -4.37 -7.18 -6.31
N LEU A 13 -5.51 -6.59 -5.90
CA LEU A 13 -6.09 -5.44 -6.61
C LEU A 13 -5.45 -4.12 -6.17
N ALA A 14 -5.01 -3.99 -4.91
CA ALA A 14 -4.22 -2.83 -4.48
C ALA A 14 -2.89 -2.74 -5.23
N GLY A 15 -2.25 -3.86 -5.58
CA GLY A 15 -1.08 -3.87 -6.46
C GLY A 15 -1.35 -3.16 -7.80
N GLY A 16 -2.47 -3.47 -8.48
CA GLY A 16 -2.83 -2.83 -9.75
C GLY A 16 -3.26 -1.36 -9.63
N PHE A 17 -3.99 -1.02 -8.56
CA PHE A 17 -4.44 0.36 -8.32
C PHE A 17 -3.31 1.27 -7.83
N VAL A 18 -2.41 0.78 -6.96
CA VAL A 18 -1.19 1.47 -6.54
C VAL A 18 -0.19 1.57 -7.69
N PHE A 19 -0.12 0.57 -8.58
CA PHE A 19 0.67 0.68 -9.82
C PHE A 19 0.18 1.81 -10.74
N LEU A 20 -1.14 2.02 -10.84
CA LEU A 20 -1.73 3.11 -11.60
C LEU A 20 -1.49 4.49 -10.93
N LEU A 21 -1.55 4.55 -9.60
CA LEU A 21 -1.31 5.78 -8.82
C LEU A 21 0.18 6.16 -8.73
N CYS A 22 1.11 5.24 -9.01
CA CYS A 22 2.57 5.47 -9.00
C CYS A 22 3.19 5.60 -10.41
N ALA A 23 2.36 5.78 -11.44
CA ALA A 23 2.83 6.11 -12.78
C ALA A 23 3.01 7.63 -12.91
N PRO A 24 4.14 8.15 -13.43
CA PRO A 24 4.30 9.58 -13.63
C PRO A 24 3.27 10.07 -14.65
N GLU A 25 2.45 11.06 -14.26
CA GLU A 25 1.70 11.83 -15.25
C GLU A 25 2.72 12.51 -16.16
N ALA A 26 2.66 12.19 -17.45
CA ALA A 26 3.51 12.83 -18.44
C ALA A 26 3.22 14.34 -18.47
N SER A 27 4.13 15.11 -17.88
CA SER A 27 4.35 16.55 -17.99
C SER A 27 3.59 17.21 -19.13
N LYS A 28 2.45 17.85 -18.82
CA LYS A 28 1.85 18.88 -19.68
C LYS A 28 2.40 20.25 -19.29
N ARG A 29 3.47 20.67 -19.97
CA ARG A 29 3.79 22.10 -20.13
C ARG A 29 3.96 22.45 -21.61
N GLY A 30 3.16 23.43 -22.04
CA GLY A 30 3.23 24.09 -23.34
C GLY A 30 2.07 25.08 -23.48
N VAL A 31 2.37 26.36 -23.29
CA VAL A 31 1.51 27.49 -22.91
C VAL A 31 0.86 28.20 -24.16
N PRO A 32 0.21 29.38 -24.05
CA PRO A 32 -1.23 29.60 -24.23
C PRO A 32 -1.60 30.29 -25.57
N GLY A 33 -2.90 30.27 -25.92
CA GLY A 33 -3.44 31.07 -27.02
C GLY A 33 -4.97 31.02 -27.03
N THR A 34 -5.56 32.19 -26.81
CA THR A 34 -6.95 32.58 -26.59
C THR A 34 -7.99 32.25 -27.67
N GLU A 35 -9.24 32.18 -27.19
CA GLU A 35 -10.53 32.58 -27.80
C GLU A 35 -11.46 31.54 -28.45
N ASP A 36 -12.51 31.27 -27.66
CA ASP A 36 -13.96 31.20 -27.96
C ASP A 36 -14.61 30.20 -28.94
N ALA A 37 -15.62 29.54 -28.35
CA ALA A 37 -16.94 29.19 -28.86
C ALA A 37 -17.12 27.98 -29.81
N ALA A 38 -17.61 26.91 -29.20
CA ALA A 38 -18.89 26.24 -29.47
C ALA A 38 -19.11 25.39 -30.75
N GLN A 39 -19.78 24.25 -30.50
CA GLN A 39 -20.62 23.41 -31.38
C GLN A 39 -20.00 22.24 -32.16
N LEU A 40 -20.29 21.03 -31.65
CA LEU A 40 -20.97 19.91 -32.32
C LEU A 40 -20.66 19.63 -33.79
N SER A 41 -20.15 18.42 -34.08
CA SER A 41 -20.72 17.39 -34.99
C SER A 41 -19.65 16.60 -35.76
N ASN A 42 -19.60 15.28 -35.57
CA ASN A 42 -19.07 14.29 -36.52
C ASN A 42 -19.93 14.27 -37.81
N PRO A 43 -19.46 13.82 -39.01
CA PRO A 43 -18.99 12.43 -39.19
C PRO A 43 -17.96 12.11 -40.34
N LEU A 44 -17.32 10.94 -40.20
CA LEU A 44 -16.90 9.93 -41.20
C LEU A 44 -16.35 10.36 -42.61
N ARG A 45 -15.09 10.03 -42.94
CA ARG A 45 -14.73 9.22 -44.15
C ARG A 45 -13.25 8.80 -44.28
N LYS A 46 -13.09 7.67 -44.96
CA LYS A 46 -11.96 6.73 -45.20
C LYS A 46 -10.73 7.24 -46.00
N SER A 47 -9.54 6.81 -45.55
CA SER A 47 -8.41 6.10 -46.23
C SER A 47 -8.04 6.37 -47.70
N THR A 48 -6.74 6.66 -47.99
CA THR A 48 -5.82 5.90 -48.91
C THR A 48 -4.33 6.37 -48.94
N ARG A 49 -3.37 5.44 -48.63
CA ARG A 49 -1.91 5.19 -49.01
C ARG A 49 -0.88 6.34 -49.30
N HIS A 50 0.29 6.47 -48.62
CA HIS A 50 1.66 5.80 -48.67
C HIS A 50 2.65 6.26 -49.79
N PRO A 51 4.01 6.19 -49.64
CA PRO A 51 4.93 6.34 -48.49
C PRO A 51 6.18 7.23 -48.77
N ALA A 52 6.95 7.67 -47.75
CA ALA A 52 8.37 8.06 -47.90
C ALA A 52 9.14 8.09 -46.55
N SER A 53 10.07 7.12 -46.44
CA SER A 53 11.41 7.14 -45.80
C SER A 53 11.75 8.03 -44.59
N ASP A 54 11.98 7.35 -43.47
CA ASP A 54 13.09 7.45 -42.49
C ASP A 54 13.93 8.73 -42.38
N THR A 55 13.96 9.29 -41.17
CA THR A 55 15.23 9.54 -40.44
C THR A 55 14.95 9.58 -38.93
N GLY A 56 15.82 8.91 -38.18
CA GLY A 56 15.56 8.38 -36.85
C GLY A 56 15.62 9.37 -35.69
N SER A 57 14.83 9.04 -34.67
CA SER A 57 15.07 9.41 -33.28
C SER A 57 14.51 8.27 -32.42
N ASN A 58 15.41 7.44 -31.89
CA ASN A 58 15.08 6.34 -30.98
C ASN A 58 14.61 6.90 -29.64
N HIS A 59 13.32 7.08 -29.48
CA HIS A 59 12.67 7.02 -28.18
C HIS A 59 11.81 5.75 -28.17
N SER A 60 12.26 4.73 -27.43
CA SER A 60 11.50 3.51 -27.19
C SER A 60 10.25 3.86 -26.38
N SER A 61 9.18 4.22 -27.07
CA SER A 61 7.84 4.28 -26.51
C SER A 61 7.33 2.84 -26.36
N LEU A 62 7.20 2.40 -25.11
CA LEU A 62 6.56 1.12 -24.80
C LEU A 62 5.12 1.16 -25.30
N SER A 63 4.76 0.17 -26.11
CA SER A 63 3.46 0.06 -26.77
C SER A 63 2.32 -0.15 -25.77
N PRO A 64 1.09 0.36 -26.01
CA PRO A 64 -0.05 0.29 -25.09
C PRO A 64 -0.64 -1.12 -24.86
N LYS A 65 0.06 -2.19 -25.30
CA LYS A 65 -0.40 -3.58 -25.23
C LYS A 65 -0.04 -4.30 -23.93
N VAL A 66 0.79 -3.71 -23.07
CA VAL A 66 1.12 -4.29 -21.75
C VAL A 66 0.04 -3.97 -20.69
N LEU A 67 -0.89 -3.05 -20.98
CA LEU A 67 -1.90 -2.57 -20.03
C LEU A 67 -3.20 -3.40 -19.98
N LYS A 68 -3.24 -4.62 -20.55
CA LYS A 68 -4.50 -5.36 -20.76
C LYS A 68 -4.55 -6.81 -20.31
N THR A 69 -3.65 -7.25 -19.43
CA THR A 69 -3.76 -8.57 -18.80
C THR A 69 -3.46 -8.46 -17.32
N LEU A 70 -4.39 -7.90 -16.56
CA LEU A 70 -4.53 -8.18 -15.13
C LEU A 70 -5.49 -9.38 -15.02
N PRO A 71 -5.08 -10.52 -14.44
CA PRO A 71 -5.96 -11.66 -14.30
C PRO A 71 -6.99 -11.37 -13.20
N GLU A 72 -8.16 -10.90 -13.60
CA GLU A 72 -9.35 -10.85 -12.74
C GLU A 72 -9.95 -12.26 -12.67
N GLY A 73 -9.45 -13.09 -11.74
CA GLY A 73 -10.01 -14.42 -11.46
C GLY A 73 -8.99 -15.50 -11.08
N ASP A 74 -7.75 -15.42 -11.58
CA ASP A 74 -6.74 -16.48 -11.39
C ASP A 74 -5.98 -16.38 -10.06
N SER A 75 -5.95 -15.21 -9.41
CA SER A 75 -4.97 -14.92 -8.34
C SER A 75 -5.19 -15.64 -7.00
N LEU A 76 -6.42 -15.80 -6.50
CA LEU A 76 -6.67 -16.52 -5.24
C LEU A 76 -6.59 -18.03 -5.43
N GLU A 77 -7.18 -18.57 -6.49
CA GLU A 77 -7.13 -20.02 -6.75
C GLU A 77 -5.70 -20.47 -7.03
N GLU A 78 -4.92 -19.68 -7.80
CA GLU A 78 -3.49 -19.91 -8.01
C GLU A 78 -2.71 -19.81 -6.70
N LEU A 79 -2.99 -18.81 -5.86
CA LEU A 79 -2.35 -18.67 -4.56
C LEU A 79 -2.64 -19.88 -3.65
N LEU A 80 -3.90 -20.33 -3.58
CA LEU A 80 -4.29 -21.51 -2.81
C LEU A 80 -3.64 -22.78 -3.37
N ALA A 81 -3.51 -22.89 -4.70
CA ALA A 81 -2.83 -24.01 -5.34
C ALA A 81 -1.32 -24.03 -5.05
N ILE A 82 -0.65 -22.87 -5.12
CA ILE A 82 0.79 -22.75 -4.83
C ILE A 82 1.08 -22.99 -3.35
N THR A 83 0.24 -22.43 -2.47
CA THR A 83 0.44 -22.53 -1.01
C THR A 83 -0.03 -23.87 -0.46
N GLY A 84 -0.99 -24.53 -1.12
CA GLY A 84 -1.68 -25.71 -0.60
C GLY A 84 -2.62 -25.39 0.57
N ILE A 85 -2.98 -24.12 0.78
CA ILE A 85 -3.86 -23.70 1.86
C ILE A 85 -5.31 -24.03 1.55
N ARG A 86 -6.02 -24.48 2.57
CA ARG A 86 -7.47 -24.55 2.59
C ARG A 86 -8.01 -23.42 3.47
N LEU A 87 -8.84 -22.58 2.88
CA LEU A 87 -9.53 -21.53 3.62
C LEU A 87 -10.41 -22.15 4.72
N PRO A 88 -10.23 -21.75 6.00
CA PRO A 88 -11.03 -22.25 7.09
C PRO A 88 -12.49 -21.83 6.98
N THR A 89 -13.39 -22.68 7.44
CA THR A 89 -14.80 -22.31 7.63
C THR A 89 -14.98 -21.52 8.93
N ARG A 90 -16.09 -20.79 9.01
CA ARG A 90 -16.54 -20.11 10.24
C ARG A 90 -16.57 -21.04 11.45
N ALA A 91 -17.04 -22.28 11.26
CA ALA A 91 -17.14 -23.28 12.31
C ALA A 91 -15.76 -23.70 12.83
N GLU A 92 -14.80 -23.96 11.95
CA GLU A 92 -13.43 -24.35 12.32
C GLU A 92 -12.71 -23.23 13.08
N LEU A 93 -12.87 -21.98 12.64
CA LEU A 93 -12.33 -20.83 13.36
C LEU A 93 -13.01 -20.64 14.72
N ASN A 94 -14.32 -20.89 14.85
CA ASN A 94 -14.99 -20.86 16.15
C ASN A 94 -14.48 -21.93 17.11
N THR A 95 -14.18 -23.14 16.62
CA THR A 95 -13.52 -24.18 17.42
C THR A 95 -12.14 -23.72 17.88
N TYR A 96 -11.31 -23.20 16.97
CA TYR A 96 -10.01 -22.61 17.32
C TYR A 96 -10.13 -21.53 18.41
N LEU A 97 -11.09 -20.60 18.27
CA LEU A 97 -11.32 -19.56 19.26
C LEU A 97 -11.71 -20.15 20.62
N ALA A 98 -12.59 -21.15 20.65
CA ALA A 98 -12.99 -21.81 21.90
C ALA A 98 -11.82 -22.54 22.57
N ASP A 99 -11.02 -23.27 21.80
CA ASP A 99 -9.88 -24.06 22.29
C ASP A 99 -8.77 -23.17 22.88
N ASN A 100 -8.68 -21.91 22.43
CA ASN A 100 -7.67 -20.94 22.90
C ASN A 100 -8.25 -19.92 23.90
N ASN A 101 -9.40 -20.22 24.50
CA ASN A 101 -10.09 -19.35 25.47
C ASN A 101 -10.43 -17.95 24.91
N TYR A 102 -10.85 -17.92 23.66
CA TYR A 102 -11.40 -16.76 22.97
C TYR A 102 -10.46 -15.52 22.96
N PRO A 103 -9.23 -15.67 22.43
CA PRO A 103 -8.23 -14.60 22.45
C PRO A 103 -8.60 -13.48 21.47
N ALA A 104 -8.38 -12.22 21.85
CA ALA A 104 -8.75 -11.06 21.03
C ALA A 104 -8.03 -11.07 19.67
N GLU A 105 -6.73 -11.36 19.65
CA GLU A 105 -5.94 -11.53 18.42
C GLU A 105 -6.46 -12.67 17.53
N GLY A 106 -6.97 -13.75 18.13
CA GLY A 106 -7.60 -14.82 17.38
C GLY A 106 -8.88 -14.37 16.69
N TYR A 107 -9.68 -13.52 17.34
CA TYR A 107 -10.87 -12.91 16.74
C TYR A 107 -10.50 -11.97 15.58
N LEU A 108 -9.45 -11.17 15.77
CA LEU A 108 -8.94 -10.29 14.70
C LEU A 108 -8.50 -11.10 13.49
N ALA A 109 -7.65 -12.12 13.70
CA ALA A 109 -7.17 -13.00 12.63
C ALA A 109 -8.31 -13.75 11.93
N ALA A 110 -9.27 -14.31 12.68
CA ALA A 110 -10.45 -14.96 12.10
C ALA A 110 -11.31 -13.98 11.28
N GLY A 111 -11.45 -12.75 11.76
CA GLY A 111 -12.10 -11.66 11.05
C GLY A 111 -11.39 -11.33 9.74
N MET A 112 -10.06 -11.24 9.74
CA MET A 112 -9.26 -10.97 8.54
C MET A 112 -9.36 -12.11 7.51
N ILE A 113 -9.24 -13.36 7.96
CA ILE A 113 -9.35 -14.55 7.09
C ILE A 113 -10.74 -14.62 6.41
N LEU A 114 -11.80 -14.36 7.17
CA LEU A 114 -13.18 -14.44 6.67
C LEU A 114 -13.71 -13.12 6.08
N GLN A 115 -12.94 -12.04 6.18
CA GLN A 115 -13.39 -10.66 5.90
C GLN A 115 -14.71 -10.33 6.64
N ASP A 116 -14.79 -10.72 7.92
CA ASP A 116 -15.97 -10.55 8.77
C ASP A 116 -15.74 -9.48 9.84
N ALA A 117 -16.31 -8.29 9.59
CA ALA A 117 -16.24 -7.15 10.50
C ALA A 117 -16.83 -7.44 11.90
N ASN A 118 -17.77 -8.38 12.05
CA ASN A 118 -18.32 -8.71 13.37
C ASN A 118 -17.29 -9.41 14.25
N LEU A 119 -16.43 -10.25 13.65
CA LEU A 119 -15.33 -10.88 14.38
C LEU A 119 -14.27 -9.89 14.81
N MET A 120 -13.96 -8.94 13.94
CA MET A 120 -13.04 -7.85 14.29
C MET A 120 -13.61 -6.97 15.42
N ARG A 121 -14.94 -6.73 15.45
CA ARG A 121 -15.59 -6.04 16.60
C ARG A 121 -15.47 -6.82 17.91
N GLU A 122 -15.62 -8.14 17.87
CA GLU A 122 -15.41 -8.97 19.06
C GLU A 122 -13.97 -8.86 19.59
N ALA A 123 -12.97 -8.69 18.71
CA ALA A 123 -11.58 -8.49 19.11
C ALA A 123 -11.43 -7.23 20.00
N ILE A 124 -11.97 -6.08 19.56
CA ILE A 124 -11.85 -4.82 20.32
C ILE A 124 -12.72 -4.81 21.58
N ILE A 125 -13.84 -5.55 21.62
CA ILE A 125 -14.62 -5.72 22.85
C ILE A 125 -13.80 -6.45 23.92
N ARG A 126 -13.00 -7.44 23.51
CA ARG A 126 -12.19 -8.27 24.41
C ARG A 126 -10.94 -7.55 24.90
N GLU A 127 -10.26 -6.85 24.02
CA GLU A 127 -9.07 -6.06 24.37
C GLU A 127 -9.15 -4.63 23.80
N PRO A 128 -9.89 -3.72 24.46
CA PRO A 128 -10.15 -2.37 23.95
C PRO A 128 -8.93 -1.46 23.82
N SER A 129 -7.81 -1.83 24.45
CA SER A 129 -6.58 -1.03 24.48
C SER A 129 -5.42 -1.69 23.73
N ASN A 130 -5.66 -2.81 23.04
CA ASN A 130 -4.63 -3.47 22.25
C ASN A 130 -4.29 -2.60 21.01
N PRO A 131 -3.04 -2.12 20.86
CA PRO A 131 -2.65 -1.24 19.76
C PRO A 131 -2.83 -1.86 18.37
N HIS A 132 -2.58 -3.16 18.22
CA HIS A 132 -2.72 -3.85 16.94
C HIS A 132 -4.20 -3.90 16.51
N ILE A 133 -5.10 -4.23 17.44
CA ILE A 133 -6.56 -4.23 17.16
C ILE A 133 -7.04 -2.82 16.84
N LEU A 134 -6.66 -1.82 17.65
CA LEU A 134 -7.02 -0.42 17.41
C LEU A 134 -6.57 0.05 16.02
N PHE A 135 -5.33 -0.27 15.63
CA PHE A 135 -4.79 0.03 14.31
C PHE A 135 -5.57 -0.68 13.19
N ALA A 136 -5.78 -1.99 13.33
CA ALA A 136 -6.40 -2.81 12.30
C ALA A 136 -7.84 -2.36 12.01
N LEU A 137 -8.60 -1.98 13.03
CA LEU A 137 -9.97 -1.51 12.88
C LEU A 137 -10.04 -0.06 12.37
N ALA A 138 -9.19 0.84 12.88
CA ALA A 138 -9.17 2.24 12.43
C ALA A 138 -8.83 2.38 10.94
N SER A 139 -7.98 1.48 10.43
CA SER A 139 -7.44 1.55 9.08
C SER A 139 -8.40 1.04 7.99
N ARG A 140 -9.54 0.45 8.35
CA ARG A 140 -10.43 -0.20 7.36
C ARG A 140 -11.71 0.59 7.12
N ASP A 141 -12.12 0.69 5.86
CA ASP A 141 -13.31 1.43 5.43
C ASP A 141 -14.62 0.66 5.63
N ASP A 142 -14.58 -0.56 6.18
CA ASP A 142 -15.76 -1.36 6.54
C ASP A 142 -16.39 -0.93 7.87
N PHE A 143 -15.75 -0.01 8.60
CA PHE A 143 -16.24 0.59 9.84
C PHE A 143 -16.68 2.04 9.65
N PRO A 144 -17.64 2.53 10.48
CA PRO A 144 -18.03 3.94 10.47
C PRO A 144 -16.86 4.88 10.79
N ASP A 145 -16.80 6.03 10.13
CA ASP A 145 -15.70 6.99 10.29
C ASP A 145 -15.51 7.48 11.73
N ASP A 146 -16.60 7.71 12.47
CA ASP A 146 -16.54 8.12 13.87
C ASP A 146 -15.86 7.06 14.76
N ASP A 147 -16.14 5.78 14.52
CA ASP A 147 -15.50 4.68 15.24
C ASP A 147 -14.02 4.59 14.87
N ARG A 148 -13.69 4.74 13.59
CA ARG A 148 -12.31 4.72 13.10
C ARG A 148 -11.47 5.84 13.68
N ILE A 149 -11.99 7.07 13.70
CA ILE A 149 -11.33 8.23 14.32
C ILE A 149 -11.15 8.00 15.82
N LYS A 150 -12.15 7.45 16.50
CA LYS A 150 -12.06 7.11 17.92
C LYS A 150 -10.96 6.08 18.19
N TRP A 151 -10.89 5.01 17.41
CA TRP A 151 -9.84 3.98 17.57
C TRP A 151 -8.46 4.50 17.21
N ALA A 152 -8.32 5.33 16.17
CA ALA A 152 -7.05 5.99 15.84
C ALA A 152 -6.57 6.93 16.96
N ARG A 153 -7.49 7.63 17.62
CA ARG A 153 -7.18 8.45 18.81
C ARG A 153 -6.73 7.59 19.99
N GLN A 154 -7.46 6.52 20.28
CA GLN A 154 -7.06 5.56 21.33
C GLN A 154 -5.70 4.92 21.03
N LEU A 155 -5.40 4.64 19.75
CA LEU A 155 -4.09 4.16 19.33
C LEU A 155 -2.99 5.19 19.62
N GLN A 156 -3.21 6.46 19.29
CA GLN A 156 -2.27 7.54 19.58
C GLN A 156 -2.02 7.69 21.09
N GLU A 157 -3.07 7.58 21.91
CA GLU A 157 -2.97 7.60 23.37
C GLU A 157 -2.21 6.38 23.93
N ALA A 158 -2.47 5.19 23.38
CA ALA A 158 -1.81 3.95 23.79
C ALA A 158 -0.36 3.82 23.30
N GLN A 159 -0.02 4.49 22.19
CA GLN A 159 1.30 4.46 21.54
C GLN A 159 1.75 5.88 21.16
N PRO A 160 2.01 6.77 22.13
CA PRO A 160 2.40 8.16 21.86
C PRO A 160 3.74 8.28 21.11
N ASP A 161 4.54 7.22 21.12
CA ASP A 161 5.82 7.12 20.42
C ASP A 161 5.72 6.39 19.07
N ASN A 162 4.51 6.09 18.59
CA ASN A 162 4.28 5.57 17.23
C ASN A 162 3.72 6.68 16.33
N SER A 163 4.55 7.23 15.46
CA SER A 163 4.19 8.27 14.50
C SER A 163 3.04 7.86 13.57
N LEU A 164 2.91 6.56 13.26
CA LEU A 164 1.82 6.06 12.43
C LEU A 164 0.45 6.41 13.02
N ALA A 165 0.30 6.34 14.35
CA ALA A 165 -0.96 6.62 15.01
C ALA A 165 -1.44 8.07 14.75
N SER A 166 -0.52 9.02 14.81
CA SER A 166 -0.79 10.44 14.52
C SER A 166 -1.09 10.67 13.04
N PHE A 167 -0.36 10.03 12.13
CA PHE A 167 -0.65 10.14 10.69
C PHE A 167 -2.01 9.55 10.32
N LEU A 168 -2.34 8.36 10.85
CA LEU A 168 -3.63 7.73 10.62
C LEU A 168 -4.78 8.58 11.19
N LEU A 169 -4.64 9.09 12.42
CA LEU A 169 -5.63 9.97 13.02
C LEU A 169 -5.81 11.26 12.21
N ALA A 170 -4.72 11.86 11.74
CA ALA A 170 -4.77 13.05 10.90
C ALA A 170 -5.47 12.76 9.56
N ALA A 171 -5.17 11.64 8.90
CA ALA A 171 -5.81 11.23 7.66
C ALA A 171 -7.34 11.14 7.81
N LEU A 172 -7.80 10.35 8.79
CA LEU A 172 -9.22 10.15 9.05
C LEU A 172 -9.92 11.45 9.47
N THR A 173 -9.25 12.28 10.27
CA THR A 173 -9.79 13.58 10.72
C THR A 173 -9.93 14.54 9.53
N TRP A 174 -8.97 14.55 8.61
CA TRP A 174 -9.02 15.37 7.42
C TRP A 174 -10.15 14.92 6.47
N GLU A 175 -10.28 13.62 6.23
CA GLU A 175 -11.31 13.03 5.38
C GLU A 175 -12.73 13.32 5.90
N ASN A 176 -12.90 13.41 7.22
CA ASN A 176 -14.16 13.84 7.85
C ASN A 176 -14.39 15.38 7.82
N GLY A 177 -13.66 16.10 6.96
CA GLY A 177 -13.81 17.55 6.74
C GLY A 177 -13.16 18.44 7.79
N ALA A 178 -12.43 17.89 8.76
CA ALA A 178 -11.80 18.65 9.85
C ALA A 178 -10.31 18.92 9.57
N GLN A 179 -10.03 19.70 8.53
CA GLN A 179 -8.66 20.02 8.09
C GLN A 179 -7.79 20.67 9.19
N ASN A 180 -8.27 21.72 9.87
CA ASN A 180 -7.47 22.42 10.88
C ASN A 180 -7.08 21.49 12.05
N PRO A 181 -7.99 20.68 12.63
CA PRO A 181 -7.61 19.65 13.60
C PRO A 181 -6.60 18.63 13.06
N ALA A 182 -6.72 18.20 11.81
CA ALA A 182 -5.75 17.28 11.21
C ALA A 182 -4.34 17.89 11.15
N LEU A 183 -4.22 19.15 10.74
CA LEU A 183 -2.95 19.89 10.75
C LEU A 183 -2.36 20.05 12.16
N GLU A 184 -3.22 20.27 13.17
CA GLU A 184 -2.79 20.32 14.57
C GLU A 184 -2.22 18.97 15.04
N ILE A 185 -2.88 17.86 14.71
CA ILE A 185 -2.36 16.50 15.00
C ILE A 185 -0.99 16.30 14.35
N LEU A 186 -0.83 16.69 13.08
CA LEU A 186 0.44 16.57 12.35
C LEU A 186 1.54 17.46 12.91
N SER A 187 1.19 18.60 13.51
CA SER A 187 2.16 19.49 14.14
C SER A 187 2.91 18.81 15.30
N GLN A 188 2.28 17.83 15.95
CA GLN A 188 2.81 17.10 17.10
C GLN A 188 3.66 15.88 16.71
N VAL A 189 3.75 15.54 15.42
CA VAL A 189 4.54 14.40 14.94
C VAL A 189 6.04 14.70 15.07
N ASP A 190 6.73 13.89 15.87
CA ASP A 190 8.20 13.83 15.93
C ASP A 190 8.69 12.71 15.02
N HIS A 191 9.39 13.06 13.94
CA HIS A 191 9.90 12.11 12.95
C HIS A 191 11.03 11.21 13.48
N ARG A 192 11.50 11.41 14.71
CA ARG A 192 12.46 10.51 15.39
C ARG A 192 11.77 9.35 16.09
N LYS A 193 10.45 9.41 16.24
CA LYS A 193 9.64 8.36 16.86
C LYS A 193 9.46 7.18 15.91
N ARG A 194 9.14 6.03 16.48
CA ARG A 194 8.93 4.78 15.75
C ARG A 194 7.75 4.92 14.78
N PHE A 195 7.79 4.16 13.70
CA PHE A 195 6.65 3.95 12.81
C PHE A 195 6.40 2.44 12.77
N GLN A 196 5.28 1.99 13.37
CA GLN A 196 4.95 0.57 13.49
C GLN A 196 3.57 0.32 12.89
N THR A 197 3.54 -0.50 11.83
CA THR A 197 2.37 -0.86 11.00
C THR A 197 1.65 -2.12 11.49
N PHE A 198 2.18 -2.80 12.51
CA PHE A 198 1.64 -4.06 13.07
C PHE A 198 1.45 -5.20 12.04
N THR A 199 2.04 -5.07 10.84
CA THR A 199 1.92 -6.07 9.77
C THR A 199 2.47 -7.43 10.19
N SER A 200 3.57 -7.44 10.97
CA SER A 200 4.16 -8.69 11.47
C SER A 200 3.24 -9.41 12.45
N GLU A 201 2.58 -8.66 13.33
CA GLU A 201 1.61 -9.16 14.30
C GLU A 201 0.39 -9.75 13.58
N SER A 202 -0.11 -9.08 12.53
CA SER A 202 -1.15 -9.63 11.65
C SER A 202 -0.70 -10.94 10.98
N ILE A 203 0.50 -10.98 10.39
CA ILE A 203 1.02 -12.21 9.76
C ILE A 203 1.08 -13.37 10.76
N ILE A 204 1.58 -13.12 11.98
CA ILE A 204 1.64 -14.13 13.04
C ILE A 204 0.24 -14.62 13.40
N GLY A 205 -0.71 -13.72 13.65
CA GLY A 205 -2.08 -14.08 14.03
C GLY A 205 -2.79 -14.90 12.93
N LEU A 206 -2.65 -14.49 11.67
CA LEU A 206 -3.18 -15.24 10.52
C LEU A 206 -2.56 -16.64 10.42
N THR A 207 -1.24 -16.74 10.59
CA THR A 207 -0.50 -18.00 10.54
C THR A 207 -1.00 -18.97 11.62
N GLU A 208 -1.17 -18.49 12.85
CA GLU A 208 -1.63 -19.31 13.97
C GLU A 208 -3.06 -19.80 13.77
N ALA A 209 -3.97 -18.93 13.33
CA ALA A 209 -5.36 -19.28 13.05
C ALA A 209 -5.46 -20.31 11.91
N LEU A 210 -4.71 -20.14 10.81
CA LEU A 210 -4.68 -21.10 9.70
C LEU A 210 -4.12 -22.46 10.12
N ARG A 211 -3.03 -22.47 10.90
CA ARG A 211 -2.43 -23.70 11.43
C ARG A 211 -3.39 -24.45 12.33
N ALA A 212 -4.13 -23.74 13.18
CA ALA A 212 -5.09 -24.35 14.10
C ALA A 212 -6.24 -25.08 13.38
N THR A 213 -6.53 -24.74 12.12
CA THR A 213 -7.55 -25.43 11.32
C THR A 213 -6.98 -26.54 10.42
N GLY A 214 -5.77 -27.02 10.75
CA GLY A 214 -5.14 -28.17 10.10
C GLY A 214 -4.29 -27.84 8.86
N ASN A 215 -4.03 -26.56 8.57
CA ASN A 215 -3.11 -26.20 7.49
C ASN A 215 -1.64 -26.44 7.90
N ASN A 216 -0.79 -26.70 6.91
CA ASN A 216 0.65 -26.84 7.13
C ASN A 216 1.23 -25.51 7.68
N PRO A 217 2.13 -25.55 8.68
CA PRO A 217 2.69 -24.33 9.28
C PRO A 217 3.44 -23.41 8.29
N ASP A 218 4.30 -23.98 7.44
CA ASP A 218 5.12 -23.22 6.48
C ASP A 218 4.24 -22.61 5.39
N SER A 219 3.28 -23.38 4.88
CA SER A 219 2.26 -22.89 3.95
C SER A 219 1.40 -21.78 4.55
N SER A 220 1.07 -21.88 5.85
CA SER A 220 0.22 -20.90 6.53
C SER A 220 0.94 -19.57 6.68
N ALA A 221 2.21 -19.60 7.06
CA ALA A 221 3.05 -18.40 7.14
C ALA A 221 3.25 -17.76 5.76
N TYR A 222 3.49 -18.59 4.75
CA TYR A 222 3.66 -18.12 3.38
C TYR A 222 2.37 -17.47 2.83
N TYR A 223 1.22 -18.10 3.05
CA TYR A 223 -0.09 -17.52 2.67
C TYR A 223 -0.36 -16.23 3.42
N ALA A 224 -0.22 -16.22 4.75
CA ALA A 224 -0.46 -15.04 5.59
C ALA A 224 0.36 -13.83 5.14
N MET A 225 1.62 -14.04 4.77
CA MET A 225 2.48 -12.98 4.24
C MET A 225 2.00 -12.41 2.91
N LEU A 226 1.45 -13.25 2.01
CA LEU A 226 0.95 -12.80 0.70
C LEU A 226 -0.45 -12.15 0.79
N THR A 227 -1.20 -12.45 1.84
CA THR A 227 -2.60 -12.01 1.99
C THR A 227 -2.84 -11.06 3.14
N VAL A 228 -1.81 -10.66 3.90
CA VAL A 228 -1.98 -9.67 4.96
C VAL A 228 -2.46 -8.37 4.33
N ASP A 229 -3.57 -7.85 4.84
CA ASP A 229 -4.13 -6.59 4.37
C ASP A 229 -3.22 -5.43 4.84
N LEU A 230 -3.00 -4.44 3.97
CA LEU A 230 -2.31 -3.18 4.29
C LEU A 230 -3.30 -1.99 4.21
N PRO A 231 -4.39 -2.01 5.00
CA PRO A 231 -5.54 -1.14 4.75
C PRO A 231 -5.22 0.34 4.97
N HIS A 232 -4.26 0.65 5.85
CA HIS A 232 -3.81 2.01 6.17
C HIS A 232 -3.21 2.79 4.99
N LEU A 233 -2.72 2.11 3.96
CA LEU A 233 -1.98 2.77 2.88
C LEU A 233 -2.85 3.71 2.05
N SER A 234 -4.14 3.41 1.87
CA SER A 234 -5.06 4.28 1.14
C SER A 234 -5.26 5.61 1.89
N GLN A 235 -5.47 5.57 3.21
CA GLN A 235 -5.65 6.80 4.00
C GLN A 235 -4.36 7.62 4.09
N LEU A 236 -3.20 6.97 4.18
CA LEU A 236 -1.92 7.69 4.16
C LEU A 236 -1.61 8.33 2.81
N LEU A 237 -2.00 7.69 1.70
CA LEU A 237 -1.86 8.27 0.36
C LEU A 237 -2.83 9.46 0.17
N SER A 238 -4.07 9.32 0.62
CA SER A 238 -5.06 10.41 0.66
C SER A 238 -4.54 11.60 1.48
N LEU A 239 -3.96 11.34 2.66
CA LEU A 239 -3.32 12.38 3.47
C LEU A 239 -2.16 13.07 2.73
N SER A 240 -1.34 12.33 2.00
CA SER A 240 -0.27 12.92 1.18
C SER A 240 -0.81 13.87 0.10
N GLN A 241 -1.88 13.47 -0.59
CA GLN A 241 -2.54 14.30 -1.60
C GLN A 241 -3.11 15.58 -0.96
N ASN A 242 -3.81 15.44 0.16
CA ASN A 242 -4.35 16.56 0.92
C ASN A 242 -3.26 17.55 1.38
N LEU A 243 -2.10 17.03 1.83
CA LEU A 243 -0.95 17.86 2.21
C LEU A 243 -0.32 18.58 1.02
N GLN A 244 -0.26 17.93 -0.14
CA GLN A 244 0.24 18.54 -1.37
C GLN A 244 -0.68 19.68 -1.84
N GLU A 245 -2.00 19.44 -1.89
CA GLU A 245 -2.99 20.45 -2.25
C GLU A 245 -2.97 21.63 -1.27
N HIS A 246 -2.91 21.37 0.04
CA HIS A 246 -2.78 22.40 1.05
C HIS A 246 -1.50 23.23 0.84
N ALA A 247 -0.37 22.59 0.57
CA ALA A 247 0.89 23.29 0.31
C ALA A 247 0.87 24.16 -0.96
N GLN A 248 0.06 23.83 -1.96
CA GLN A 248 -0.10 24.65 -3.17
C GLN A 248 -0.94 25.91 -2.93
N GLN A 249 -1.83 25.88 -1.93
CA GLN A 249 -2.77 26.96 -1.64
C GLN A 249 -2.35 27.85 -0.46
N SER A 250 -1.39 27.38 0.35
CA SER A 250 -0.93 28.06 1.55
C SER A 250 0.24 29.03 1.32
N PRO A 251 0.43 30.01 2.22
CA PRO A 251 1.64 30.85 2.27
C PRO A 251 2.93 30.02 2.41
N PRO A 252 4.10 30.58 2.07
CA PRO A 252 5.37 29.84 2.03
C PRO A 252 5.71 29.04 3.31
N ASP A 253 5.50 29.61 4.49
CA ASP A 253 5.84 28.95 5.77
C ASP A 253 4.93 27.74 6.06
N GLU A 254 3.63 27.88 5.86
CA GLU A 254 2.66 26.79 6.00
C GLU A 254 2.90 25.70 4.95
N ALA A 255 3.15 26.11 3.71
CA ALA A 255 3.44 25.21 2.62
C ALA A 255 4.72 24.40 2.86
N PHE A 256 5.75 25.01 3.47
CA PHE A 256 6.96 24.31 3.89
C PHE A 256 6.67 23.26 4.97
N ILE A 257 5.86 23.59 5.98
CA ILE A 257 5.47 22.65 7.04
C ILE A 257 4.73 21.45 6.44
N ALA A 258 3.74 21.70 5.58
CA ALA A 258 2.96 20.65 4.94
C ALA A 258 3.83 19.71 4.09
N ARG A 259 4.71 20.26 3.25
CA ARG A 259 5.68 19.46 2.47
C ARG A 259 6.63 18.66 3.35
N ARG A 260 7.11 19.25 4.46
CA ARG A 260 7.99 18.53 5.40
C ARG A 260 7.27 17.36 6.07
N ARG A 261 6.01 17.52 6.45
CA ARG A 261 5.20 16.42 7.00
C ARG A 261 4.96 15.33 5.97
N ASN A 262 4.67 15.71 4.73
CA ASN A 262 4.47 14.77 3.65
C ASN A 262 5.75 13.97 3.32
N ALA A 263 6.88 14.66 3.23
CA ALA A 263 8.20 14.05 3.08
C ALA A 263 8.55 13.07 4.22
N GLY A 264 8.22 13.45 5.46
CA GLY A 264 8.40 12.59 6.64
C GLY A 264 7.56 11.31 6.58
N LEU A 265 6.29 11.42 6.19
CA LEU A 265 5.41 10.28 5.96
C LEU A 265 5.97 9.33 4.90
N GLY A 266 6.34 9.88 3.74
CA GLY A 266 6.93 9.10 2.65
C GLY A 266 8.24 8.42 3.07
N THR A 267 9.04 9.06 3.91
CA THR A 267 10.30 8.48 4.43
C THR A 267 10.05 7.28 5.34
N PHE A 268 9.04 7.35 6.22
CA PHE A 268 8.67 6.21 7.05
C PHE A 268 8.23 5.02 6.20
N LEU A 269 7.27 5.24 5.29
CA LEU A 269 6.75 4.18 4.43
C LEU A 269 7.80 3.60 3.48
N ALA A 270 8.67 4.44 2.93
CA ALA A 270 9.78 3.98 2.10
C ALA A 270 10.82 3.17 2.88
N GLY A 271 10.80 3.24 4.22
CA GLY A 271 11.65 2.45 5.12
C GLY A 271 11.02 1.13 5.58
N GLU A 272 9.74 0.89 5.27
CA GLU A 272 9.11 -0.41 5.53
C GLU A 272 9.73 -1.50 4.65
N ASN A 273 9.69 -2.74 5.12
CA ASN A 273 10.37 -3.85 4.44
C ASN A 273 9.49 -4.63 3.45
N ASP A 274 8.26 -4.19 3.22
CA ASP A 274 7.37 -4.73 2.20
C ASP A 274 7.35 -3.86 0.93
N VAL A 275 7.10 -4.51 -0.21
CA VAL A 275 7.17 -3.87 -1.54
C VAL A 275 6.14 -2.76 -1.69
N ILE A 276 4.93 -2.96 -1.18
CA ILE A 276 3.79 -2.06 -1.41
C ILE A 276 4.00 -0.78 -0.61
N SER A 277 4.25 -0.87 0.69
CA SER A 277 4.56 0.28 1.56
C SER A 277 5.79 1.04 1.05
N GLY A 278 6.82 0.32 0.61
CA GLY A 278 8.03 0.92 0.03
C GLY A 278 7.73 1.78 -1.21
N LEU A 279 6.94 1.26 -2.15
CA LEU A 279 6.54 2.01 -3.35
C LEU A 279 5.61 3.18 -3.05
N VAL A 280 4.64 3.00 -2.15
CA VAL A 280 3.76 4.08 -1.69
C VAL A 280 4.58 5.19 -1.03
N GLY A 281 5.54 4.85 -0.17
CA GLY A 281 6.42 5.81 0.47
C GLY A 281 7.27 6.60 -0.53
N LEU A 282 7.83 5.94 -1.54
CA LEU A 282 8.57 6.60 -2.62
C LEU A 282 7.68 7.51 -3.47
N SER A 283 6.41 7.14 -3.68
CA SER A 283 5.43 7.99 -4.36
C SER A 283 5.12 9.24 -3.53
N ILE A 284 4.83 9.08 -2.24
CA ILE A 284 4.57 10.17 -1.30
C ILE A 284 5.78 11.11 -1.20
N GLN A 285 7.01 10.56 -1.16
CA GLN A 285 8.21 11.38 -1.23
C GLN A 285 8.25 12.20 -2.52
N GLY A 286 7.98 11.60 -3.69
CA GLY A 286 7.90 12.32 -4.95
C GLY A 286 6.91 13.50 -4.90
N ASN A 287 5.68 13.23 -4.46
CA ASN A 287 4.62 14.24 -4.35
C ASN A 287 4.97 15.37 -3.38
N ALA A 288 5.71 15.08 -2.30
CA ALA A 288 6.14 16.09 -1.33
C ALA A 288 7.09 17.15 -1.93
N TYR A 289 7.81 16.80 -3.00
CA TYR A 289 8.79 17.68 -3.66
C TYR A 289 8.37 18.12 -5.06
N GLU A 290 7.22 17.65 -5.55
CA GLU A 290 6.71 18.02 -6.87
C GLU A 290 6.39 19.53 -6.93
N ASP A 291 6.69 20.15 -8.06
CA ASP A 291 6.44 21.56 -8.35
C ASP A 291 6.94 22.55 -7.27
N LEU A 292 8.06 22.24 -6.61
CA LEU A 292 8.72 23.16 -5.70
C LEU A 292 9.08 24.48 -6.43
N PRO A 293 8.65 25.65 -5.90
CA PRO A 293 9.10 26.94 -6.41
C PRO A 293 10.63 27.03 -6.40
N PRO A 294 11.27 27.72 -7.37
CA PRO A 294 12.73 27.81 -7.47
C PRO A 294 13.43 28.36 -6.21
N ASP A 295 12.71 29.16 -5.42
CA ASP A 295 13.16 29.82 -4.21
C ASP A 295 12.62 29.18 -2.91
N ALA A 296 11.80 28.13 -3.01
CA ALA A 296 11.25 27.46 -1.83
C ALA A 296 12.34 26.67 -1.10
N PRO A 297 12.38 26.75 0.25
CA PRO A 297 13.30 25.94 1.04
C PRO A 297 13.01 24.46 0.85
N PHE A 298 14.06 23.66 0.61
CA PHE A 298 13.91 22.24 0.48
C PHE A 298 13.51 21.62 1.83
N PRO A 299 12.46 20.78 1.90
CA PRO A 299 11.94 20.27 3.18
C PRO A 299 12.91 19.41 3.98
N VAL A 300 13.99 18.92 3.35
CA VAL A 300 15.03 18.12 4.00
C VAL A 300 16.37 18.85 3.98
N GLU A 301 16.84 19.24 5.15
CA GLU A 301 18.12 19.95 5.29
C GLU A 301 19.31 19.10 4.79
N GLY A 302 20.24 19.73 4.08
CA GLY A 302 21.51 19.12 3.69
C GLY A 302 21.43 18.11 2.53
N ILE A 303 20.25 17.87 1.95
CA ILE A 303 20.08 17.00 0.78
C ILE A 303 19.97 17.84 -0.49
N ASN A 304 20.76 17.48 -1.50
CA ASN A 304 20.63 18.05 -2.84
C ASN A 304 19.31 17.54 -3.49
N PRO A 305 18.40 18.43 -3.94
CA PRO A 305 17.13 18.04 -4.56
C PRO A 305 17.29 17.08 -5.74
N GLU A 306 18.24 17.33 -6.65
CA GLU A 306 18.47 16.49 -7.83
C GLU A 306 18.95 15.09 -7.43
N ALA A 307 19.83 15.01 -6.42
CA ALA A 307 20.27 13.75 -5.87
C ALA A 307 19.12 12.98 -5.22
N LEU A 308 18.18 13.66 -4.55
CA LEU A 308 17.01 13.02 -3.96
C LEU A 308 16.10 12.44 -5.03
N PHE A 309 15.75 13.20 -6.07
CA PHE A 309 14.91 12.70 -7.17
C PHE A 309 15.53 11.49 -7.86
N LEU A 310 16.83 11.54 -8.17
CA LEU A 310 17.55 10.39 -8.72
C LEU A 310 17.53 9.19 -7.77
N SER A 311 17.63 9.41 -6.46
CA SER A 311 17.56 8.33 -5.48
C SER A 311 16.17 7.69 -5.40
N ILE A 312 15.09 8.48 -5.50
CA ILE A 312 13.71 7.99 -5.52
C ILE A 312 13.48 7.12 -6.76
N GLU A 313 13.87 7.61 -7.94
CA GLU A 313 13.77 6.85 -9.19
C GLU A 313 14.59 5.56 -9.13
N HIS A 314 15.83 5.64 -8.64
CA HIS A 314 16.69 4.47 -8.52
C HIS A 314 16.09 3.40 -7.61
N ARG A 315 15.61 3.79 -6.42
CA ARG A 315 14.97 2.87 -5.47
C ARG A 315 13.68 2.27 -6.03
N ARG A 316 12.87 3.07 -6.74
CA ARG A 316 11.65 2.59 -7.41
C ARG A 316 11.98 1.51 -8.45
N ASN A 317 12.99 1.74 -9.27
CA ASN A 317 13.43 0.77 -10.27
C ASN A 317 14.00 -0.50 -9.61
N GLN A 318 14.78 -0.38 -8.54
CA GLN A 318 15.28 -1.55 -7.80
C GLN A 318 14.16 -2.45 -7.27
N ILE A 319 13.04 -1.87 -6.82
CA ILE A 319 11.87 -2.63 -6.36
C ILE A 319 11.10 -3.22 -7.56
N ARG A 320 10.93 -2.46 -8.66
CA ARG A 320 10.28 -2.95 -9.89
C ARG A 320 11.03 -4.11 -10.55
N ASP A 321 12.35 -4.16 -10.40
CA ASP A 321 13.21 -5.23 -10.91
C ASP A 321 13.26 -6.47 -9.98
N LEU A 322 12.42 -6.52 -8.94
CA LEU A 322 12.27 -7.71 -8.10
C LEU A 322 11.34 -8.73 -8.77
N PRO A 323 11.59 -10.03 -8.58
CA PRO A 323 10.76 -11.08 -9.17
C PRO A 323 9.35 -11.05 -8.60
N ILE A 324 8.37 -11.39 -9.43
CA ILE A 324 7.02 -11.72 -8.96
C ILE A 324 7.13 -13.04 -8.18
N VAL A 325 6.80 -13.00 -6.88
CA VAL A 325 6.99 -14.13 -5.96
C VAL A 325 6.28 -15.41 -6.43
N THR A 326 5.05 -15.29 -6.91
CA THR A 326 4.26 -16.45 -7.38
C THR A 326 4.90 -17.11 -8.60
N ASP A 327 5.36 -16.33 -9.58
CA ASP A 327 6.06 -16.86 -10.76
C ASP A 327 7.40 -17.51 -10.41
N ALA A 328 8.19 -16.85 -9.56
CA ALA A 328 9.48 -17.36 -9.13
C ALA A 328 9.36 -18.66 -8.33
N LEU A 329 8.38 -18.76 -7.43
CA LEU A 329 8.16 -19.96 -6.64
C LEU A 329 7.40 -21.05 -7.39
N ARG A 330 6.59 -20.71 -8.40
CA ARG A 330 6.02 -21.70 -9.34
C ARG A 330 7.10 -22.40 -10.16
N THR A 331 8.14 -21.68 -10.57
CA THR A 331 9.26 -22.23 -11.34
C THR A 331 10.32 -22.91 -10.48
N SER A 332 10.46 -22.50 -9.22
CA SER A 332 11.45 -23.03 -8.26
C SER A 332 10.79 -23.32 -6.90
N PRO A 333 9.86 -24.29 -6.80
CA PRO A 333 9.08 -24.54 -5.58
C PRO A 333 9.93 -24.91 -4.36
N GLU A 334 11.13 -25.47 -4.57
CA GLU A 334 12.11 -25.76 -3.54
C GLU A 334 12.62 -24.52 -2.79
N LEU A 335 12.43 -23.31 -3.33
CA LEU A 335 12.85 -22.05 -2.71
C LEU A 335 11.82 -21.50 -1.71
N THR A 336 10.61 -22.07 -1.64
CA THR A 336 9.47 -21.56 -0.84
C THR A 336 9.82 -21.39 0.63
N GLN A 337 10.40 -22.41 1.26
CA GLN A 337 10.78 -22.35 2.67
C GLN A 337 11.87 -21.29 2.91
N GLY A 338 12.86 -21.22 2.03
CA GLY A 338 13.97 -20.26 2.14
C GLY A 338 13.54 -18.80 1.94
N TYR A 339 12.51 -18.58 1.10
CA TYR A 339 11.86 -17.29 0.91
C TYR A 339 11.07 -16.89 2.17
N GLY A 340 10.16 -17.76 2.64
CA GLY A 340 9.32 -17.48 3.81
C GLY A 340 10.12 -17.16 5.07
N MET A 341 11.19 -17.92 5.36
CA MET A 341 12.07 -17.63 6.50
C MET A 341 12.72 -16.25 6.42
N ARG A 342 13.16 -15.83 5.23
CA ARG A 342 13.80 -14.53 5.03
C ARG A 342 12.81 -13.40 5.12
N ALA A 343 11.63 -13.57 4.55
CA ALA A 343 10.63 -12.52 4.58
C ALA A 343 10.13 -12.25 6.01
N LEU A 344 10.01 -13.30 6.84
CA LEU A 344 9.73 -13.13 8.28
C LEU A 344 10.88 -12.47 9.04
N ALA A 345 12.14 -12.83 8.74
CA ALA A 345 13.30 -12.36 9.52
C ALA A 345 13.85 -10.99 9.07
N LEU A 346 13.74 -10.69 7.78
CA LEU A 346 14.40 -9.55 7.11
C LEU A 346 13.41 -8.68 6.31
N GLY A 347 12.18 -9.13 6.13
CA GLY A 347 11.17 -8.49 5.29
C GLY A 347 11.18 -8.92 3.83
N GLU A 348 10.09 -8.60 3.14
CA GLU A 348 9.78 -9.06 1.77
C GLU A 348 10.83 -8.61 0.75
N ILE A 349 11.27 -7.35 0.81
CA ILE A 349 12.24 -6.79 -0.15
C ILE A 349 13.56 -7.57 -0.14
N GLU A 350 14.10 -7.89 1.04
CA GLU A 350 15.34 -8.67 1.13
C GLU A 350 15.12 -10.13 0.71
N ALA A 351 13.95 -10.70 1.01
CA ALA A 351 13.60 -12.05 0.57
C ALA A 351 13.50 -12.14 -0.96
N LEU A 352 12.94 -11.13 -1.62
CA LEU A 352 12.85 -11.04 -3.08
C LEU A 352 14.21 -10.83 -3.74
N ARG A 353 15.11 -10.04 -3.13
CA ARG A 353 16.50 -9.92 -3.61
C ARG A 353 17.23 -11.26 -3.53
N TRP A 354 17.04 -12.00 -2.45
CA TRP A 354 17.57 -13.35 -2.33
C TRP A 354 16.97 -14.27 -3.40
N LEU A 355 15.66 -14.22 -3.62
CA LEU A 355 14.97 -15.03 -4.63
C LEU A 355 15.54 -14.77 -6.03
N ARG A 356 15.70 -13.49 -6.40
CA ARG A 356 16.35 -13.07 -7.66
C ARG A 356 17.75 -13.64 -7.85
N SER A 357 18.52 -13.77 -6.76
CA SER A 357 19.87 -14.36 -6.81
C SER A 357 19.88 -15.89 -7.03
N ARG A 358 18.71 -16.53 -6.94
CA ARG A 358 18.53 -17.99 -7.02
C ARG A 358 17.72 -18.43 -8.23
N THR A 359 16.89 -17.55 -8.79
CA THR A 359 16.14 -17.83 -10.02
C THR A 359 16.97 -17.43 -11.25
N PRO A 360 17.11 -18.29 -12.27
CA PRO A 360 17.70 -17.89 -13.54
C PRO A 360 16.87 -16.75 -14.16
N PRO A 361 17.49 -15.83 -14.92
CA PRO A 361 16.74 -14.79 -15.62
C PRO A 361 15.68 -15.44 -16.53
N PRO A 362 14.49 -14.84 -16.67
CA PRO A 362 13.47 -15.36 -17.58
C PRO A 362 14.09 -15.51 -18.98
N ALA A 363 13.90 -16.68 -19.60
CA ALA A 363 14.36 -16.92 -20.96
C ALA A 363 13.63 -15.94 -21.91
N GLU A 364 14.40 -15.20 -22.72
CA GLU A 364 13.89 -14.22 -23.69
C GLU A 364 12.97 -14.83 -24.76
#